data_AF-A0A4Q2SYC4-F1
#
_entry.id   AF-A0A4Q2SYC4-F1
#
_cell.length_a   1.000
_cell.length_b   1.000
_cell.length_c   1.000
_cell.angle_alpha   90.00
_cell.angle_beta   90.00
_cell.angle_gamma   90.00
#
_symmetry.space_group_name_H-M   'P 1'
#
loop_
_entity.id
_entity.type
_entity.pdbx_description
1 polymer ?
#
loop_
_entity_poly.entity_id
_entity_poly.type
_entity_poly.pdbx_seq_one_letter_code
_entity_poly.pdbx_strand_id
1 'polypeptide(L)' 'CSLAQPDSRAFYARKRREGKRHHQAVIALARRRFNVLWAMLQTRSSFQASFKVAA' A
#
# COMPACT_ATOMS: atom_id res chain seq x y z
N CYS A 1 -10.71 8.30 2.32
CA CYS A 1 -9.75 8.52 1.22
C CYS A 1 -8.43 7.79 1.49
N SER A 2 -7.87 7.04 0.54
CA SER A 2 -6.68 6.17 0.71
C SER A 2 -5.42 6.82 1.32
N LEU A 3 -5.29 8.15 1.22
CA LEU A 3 -4.20 8.94 1.79
C LEU A 3 -4.42 9.32 3.27
N ALA A 4 -5.59 9.02 3.84
CA ALA A 4 -5.86 9.22 5.26
C ALA A 4 -5.05 8.26 6.14
N GLN A 5 -4.67 7.08 5.61
CA GLN A 5 -3.81 6.16 6.32
C GLN A 5 -2.34 6.63 6.24
N PRO A 6 -1.65 6.82 7.38
CA PRO A 6 -0.29 7.36 7.42
C PRO A 6 0.70 6.50 6.61
N ASP A 7 0.55 5.18 6.62
CA ASP A 7 1.37 4.25 5.80
C ASP A 7 1.23 4.45 4.30
N SER A 8 0.00 4.70 3.84
CA SER A 8 -0.30 4.93 2.43
C SER A 8 0.25 6.28 2.00
N ARG A 9 0.10 7.30 2.85
CA ARG A 9 0.62 8.65 2.64
C ARG A 9 2.16 8.66 2.59
N ALA A 10 2.82 8.00 3.55
CA ALA A 10 4.27 7.89 3.60
C ALA A 10 4.83 7.18 2.36
N PHE A 11 4.19 6.07 1.93
CA PHE A 11 4.59 5.37 0.72
C PHE A 11 4.43 6.25 -0.53
N TYR A 12 3.27 6.92 -0.68
CA TYR A 12 3.03 7.84 -1.78
C TYR A 12 4.05 8.98 -1.81
N ALA A 13 4.32 9.60 -0.66
CA ALA A 13 5.31 10.67 -0.54
C ALA A 13 6.72 10.19 -0.89
N ARG A 14 7.11 8.99 -0.46
CA ARG A 14 8.38 8.36 -0.87
C ARG A 14 8.44 8.19 -2.39
N LYS A 15 7.38 7.68 -3.02
CA LYS A 15 7.32 7.56 -4.49
C LYS A 15 7.38 8.91 -5.20
N ARG A 16 6.85 9.98 -4.62
CA ARG A 16 7.01 11.35 -5.13
C ARG A 16 8.44 11.88 -4.97
N ARG A 17 9.13 11.56 -3.86
CA ARG A 17 10.55 11.91 -3.63
C ARG A 17 11.50 11.14 -4.55
N GLU A 18 11.16 9.92 -4.93
CA GLU A 18 11.87 9.12 -5.95
C GLU A 18 11.76 9.71 -7.38
N GLY A 19 11.15 10.89 -7.57
CA GLY A 19 11.00 11.54 -8.87
C GLY A 19 9.85 10.97 -9.73
N LYS A 20 9.04 10.05 -9.20
CA LYS A 20 7.92 9.48 -9.96
C LYS A 20 6.80 10.49 -10.16
N ARG A 21 6.22 10.51 -11.36
CA ARG A 21 5.06 11.36 -11.68
C ARG A 21 3.87 10.95 -10.81
N HIS A 22 2.92 11.88 -10.58
CA HIS A 22 1.75 11.64 -9.73
C HIS A 22 1.04 10.30 -10.02
N HIS A 23 0.69 10.06 -11.29
CA HIS A 23 -0.01 8.85 -11.71
C HIS A 23 0.81 7.57 -11.42
N GLN A 24 2.13 7.61 -11.60
CA GLN A 24 3.01 6.48 -11.28
C GLN A 24 3.02 6.18 -9.78
N ALA A 25 3.05 7.22 -8.94
CA ALA A 25 3.00 7.07 -7.49
C ALA A 25 1.64 6.51 -7.03
N VAL A 26 0.54 6.93 -7.65
CA VAL A 26 -0.81 6.41 -7.37
C VAL A 26 -0.94 4.95 -7.81
N ILE A 27 -0.47 4.60 -9.01
CA ILE A 27 -0.48 3.21 -9.52
C ILE A 27 0.37 2.31 -8.61
N ALA A 28 1.56 2.76 -8.19
CA ALA A 28 2.40 2.03 -7.26
C ALA A 28 1.71 1.80 -5.91
N LEU A 29 1.00 2.81 -5.39
CA LEU A 29 0.21 2.69 -4.17
C LEU A 29 -0.94 1.69 -4.34
N ALA A 30 -1.65 1.74 -5.47
CA ALA A 30 -2.73 0.80 -5.78
C ALA A 30 -2.21 -0.64 -5.82
N ARG A 31 -1.12 -0.90 -6.57
CA ARG A 31 -0.47 -2.23 -6.65
C ARG A 31 -0.08 -2.77 -5.28
N ARG A 32 0.53 -1.94 -4.42
CA ARG A 32 0.87 -2.34 -3.05
C ARG A 32 -0.35 -2.79 -2.24
N ARG A 33 -1.50 -2.13 -2.40
CA ARG A 33 -2.75 -2.49 -1.70
C ARG A 33 -3.41 -3.73 -2.29
N PHE A 34 -3.36 -3.88 -3.62
CA PHE A 34 -3.82 -5.09 -4.29
C PHE A 34 -3.04 -6.32 -3.86
N ASN A 35 -1.72 -6.22 -3.66
CA ASN A 35 -0.93 -7.34 -3.14
C ASN A 35 -1.41 -7.81 -1.76
N VAL A 36 -1.83 -6.87 -0.90
CA VAL A 36 -2.36 -7.17 0.44
C VAL A 36 -3.74 -7.84 0.34
N LEU A 37 -4.60 -7.37 -0.56
CA LEU A 37 -5.88 -8.03 -0.85
C LEU A 37 -5.70 -9.43 -1.44
N TRP A 38 -4.75 -9.58 -2.36
CA TRP A 38 -4.40 -10.87 -2.97
C TRP A 38 -3.93 -11.86 -1.90
N ALA A 39 -3.05 -11.44 -1.01
CA ALA A 39 -2.61 -12.26 0.11
C ALA A 39 -3.79 -12.68 1.00
N MET A 40 -4.68 -11.75 1.37
CA MET A 40 -5.87 -12.09 2.17
C MET A 40 -6.77 -13.13 1.52
N LEU A 41 -7.01 -12.99 0.21
CA LEU A 41 -7.83 -13.96 -0.54
C LEU A 41 -7.15 -15.34 -0.58
N GLN A 42 -5.84 -15.36 -0.78
CA GLN A 42 -5.06 -16.60 -0.82
C GLN A 42 -5.04 -17.32 0.54
N THR A 43 -4.85 -16.59 1.63
CA THR A 43 -4.77 -17.14 2.98
C THR A 43 -6.14 -17.26 3.65
N ARG A 44 -7.24 -16.87 2.97
CA ARG A 44 -8.61 -16.75 3.50
C ARG A 44 -8.64 -16.06 4.87
N SER A 45 -7.77 -15.09 5.06
CA SER A 45 -7.52 -14.43 6.34
C SER A 45 -8.04 -13.00 6.31
N SER A 46 -8.54 -12.51 7.43
CA SER A 46 -8.99 -11.12 7.57
C SER A 46 -7.79 -10.15 7.54
N PHE A 47 -8.04 -8.89 7.16
CA PHE A 47 -7.00 -7.87 7.23
C PHE A 47 -6.55 -7.67 8.67
N GLN A 48 -5.27 -7.91 8.93
CA GLN A 48 -4.61 -7.60 10.19
C GLN A 48 -3.75 -6.35 9.99
N ALA A 49 -4.03 -5.25 10.70
CA ALA A 49 -3.20 -4.05 10.60
C ALA A 49 -1.73 -4.31 11.03
N SER A 50 -1.52 -5.31 11.88
CA SER A 50 -0.24 -5.82 12.35
C SER A 50 0.48 -6.76 11.37
N PHE A 51 -0.09 -7.08 10.19
CA PHE A 51 0.56 -7.99 9.22
C PHE A 51 1.97 -7.54 8.81
N LYS A 52 2.25 -6.24 8.98
CA LYS A 52 3.52 -5.60 8.66
C LYS A 52 4.62 -5.82 9.71
N VAL A 53 4.26 -6.28 10.91
CA VAL A 53 5.18 -6.52 12.05
C VAL A 53 5.67 -7.97 12.07
N ALA A 54 4.96 -8.88 11.39
CA ALA A 54 5.25 -10.31 11.39
C ALA A 54 6.23 -10.78 10.30
N ALA A 55 6.84 -9.85 9.54
CA ALA A 55 7.81 -10.12 8.49
C ALA A 55 9.07 -9.29 8.71
#